data_AF-A0A0S2IQ06-F1
#
_entry.id   AF-A0A0S2IQ06-F1
#
_cell.length_a   1.000
_cell.length_b   1.000
_cell.length_c   1.000
_cell.angle_alpha   90.00
_cell.angle_beta   90.00
_cell.angle_gamma   90.00
#
_symmetry.space_group_name_H-M   'P 1'
#
loop_
_entity.id
_entity.type
_entity.pdbx_description
1 polymer ?
#
loop_
_entity_poly.entity_id
_entity_poly.type
_entity_poly.pdbx_seq_one_letter_code
_entity_poly.pdbx_strand_id
1 'polypeptide(L)' 'MLKNFIIQINKTALIDRFHETETAEELIFQLSTVNPQNGEYAFGCLKFEVNSK' A
#
# COMPACT_ATOMS: atom_id res chain seq x y z
N MET A 1 2.85 19.72 -3.61
CA MET A 1 2.56 19.59 -2.16
C MET A 1 2.84 18.15 -1.76
N LEU A 2 3.75 17.92 -0.81
CA LEU A 2 4.05 16.56 -0.33
C LEU A 2 2.82 16.03 0.43
N LYS A 3 2.10 15.05 -0.12
CA LYS A 3 1.00 14.38 0.58
C LYS A 3 1.60 13.22 1.37
N ASN A 4 1.60 13.33 2.69
CA ASN A 4 1.98 12.22 3.55
C ASN A 4 0.81 11.25 3.68
N PHE A 5 1.04 9.97 3.39
CA PHE A 5 0.06 8.89 3.56
C PHE A 5 0.50 7.97 4.68
N ILE A 6 -0.42 7.62 5.57
CA ILE A 6 -0.21 6.62 6.62
C ILE A 6 -1.12 5.43 6.30
N ILE A 7 -0.51 4.27 6.02
CA ILE A 7 -1.23 3.02 5.77
C ILE A 7 -1.08 2.15 7.01
N GLN A 8 -2.20 1.84 7.66
CA GLN A 8 -2.21 1.00 8.85
C GLN A 8 -2.34 -0.47 8.44
N ILE A 9 -1.30 -1.26 8.72
CA ILE A 9 -1.26 -2.69 8.44
C ILE A 9 -1.48 -3.43 9.76
N ASN A 10 -2.23 -4.53 9.74
CA ASN A 10 -2.49 -5.33 10.94
C ASN A 10 -1.17 -5.76 11.60
N LYS A 11 -1.06 -5.60 12.93
CA LYS A 11 0.14 -5.87 13.74
C LYS A 11 0.70 -7.29 13.56
N THR A 12 -0.12 -8.23 13.12
CA THR A 12 0.30 -9.62 12.89
C THR A 12 0.95 -9.85 11.53
N ALA A 13 0.81 -8.95 10.56
CA ALA A 13 1.32 -9.14 9.21
C ALA A 13 2.66 -8.43 9.02
N LEU A 14 3.66 -9.13 8.47
CA LEU A 14 4.94 -8.54 8.06
C LEU A 14 4.81 -8.02 6.63
N ILE A 15 5.40 -6.86 6.35
CA ILE A 15 5.48 -6.33 4.99
C ILE A 15 6.55 -7.12 4.24
N ASP A 16 6.15 -7.81 3.17
CA ASP A 16 7.06 -8.50 2.26
C ASP A 16 7.55 -7.51 1.19
N ARG A 17 6.63 -6.84 0.50
CA ARG A 17 6.95 -5.84 -0.53
C ARG A 17 5.96 -4.67 -0.49
N PHE A 18 6.47 -3.50 -0.81
CA PHE A 18 5.71 -2.26 -0.97
C PHE A 18 6.16 -1.58 -2.25
N HIS A 19 5.21 -1.26 -3.12
CA HIS A 19 5.45 -0.47 -4.34
C HIS A 19 4.52 0.74 -4.36
N GLU A 20 5.10 1.87 -4.74
CA GLU A 20 4.40 3.13 -4.96
C GLU A 20 4.50 3.49 -6.43
N THR A 21 3.39 3.91 -7.01
CA THR A 21 3.35 4.45 -8.37
C THR A 21 2.55 5.75 -8.33
N GLU A 22 3.24 6.86 -8.59
CA GLU A 22 2.63 8.17 -8.74
C GLU A 22 2.61 8.54 -10.22
N THR A 23 1.44 8.92 -10.70
CA THR A 23 1.21 9.51 -12.02
C THR A 23 0.58 10.89 -11.84
N ALA A 24 0.40 11.63 -12.94
CA ALA A 24 -0.25 12.94 -12.89
C ALA A 24 -1.70 12.88 -12.36
N GLU A 25 -2.37 11.74 -12.49
CA GLU A 25 -3.80 11.58 -12.20
C GLU A 25 -4.08 10.61 -11.05
N GLU A 26 -3.11 9.75 -10.71
CA GLU A 26 -3.34 8.62 -9.82
C GLU A 26 -2.12 8.36 -8.93
N LEU A 27 -2.39 7.97 -7.69
CA LEU A 27 -1.40 7.43 -6.76
C LEU A 27 -1.83 6.03 -6.35
N ILE A 28 -0.96 5.05 -6.60
CA ILE A 28 -1.23 3.64 -6.37
C ILE A 28 -0.20 3.09 -5.39
N PHE A 29 -0.69 2.44 -4.34
CA PHE A 29 0.11 1.68 -3.40
C PHE A 29 -0.23 0.20 -3.52
N GLN A 30 0.78 -0.61 -3.81
CA GLN A 30 0.67 -2.07 -3.82
C GLN A 30 1.45 -2.64 -2.63
N LEU A 31 0.80 -3.50 -1.87
CA LEU A 31 1.35 -4.09 -0.65
C LEU A 31 1.20 -5.61 -0.72
N SER A 32 2.30 -6.33 -0.51
CA SER A 32 2.27 -7.74 -0.13
C SER A 32 2.63 -7.88 1.34
N THR A 33 1.84 -8.68 2.05
CA THR A 33 2.12 -9.02 3.44
C THR A 33 2.19 -10.52 3.60
N VAL A 34 3.04 -10.98 4.52
CA VAL A 34 3.13 -12.37 4.95
C VAL A 34 2.70 -12.48 6.41
N ASN A 35 1.85 -13.46 6.71
CA ASN A 35 1.53 -13.82 8.08
C ASN A 35 2.66 -14.73 8.62
N PRO A 36 3.45 -14.28 9.61
CA PRO A 36 4.58 -15.04 10.13
C PRO A 36 4.17 -16.31 10.90
N GLN A 37 2.89 -16.47 11.26
CA GLN A 37 2.41 -17.62 12.03
C GLN A 37 2.11 -18.84 11.16
N ASN A 38 1.65 -18.63 9.92
CA ASN A 38 1.23 -19.69 9.00
C ASN A 38 1.83 -19.58 7.59
N GLY A 39 2.60 -18.53 7.30
CA GLY A 39 3.23 -18.28 6.00
C GLY A 39 2.26 -17.80 4.91
N GLU A 40 1.02 -17.44 5.28
CA GLU A 40 0.01 -17.01 4.33
C GLU A 40 0.34 -15.62 3.74
N TYR A 41 0.14 -15.47 2.43
CA TYR A 41 0.35 -14.22 1.71
C TYR A 41 -0.98 -13.51 1.44
N ALA A 42 -1.01 -12.21 1.70
CA ALA A 42 -2.09 -11.32 1.27
C ALA A 42 -1.54 -10.20 0.40
N PHE A 43 -2.29 -9.86 -0.66
CA PHE A 43 -1.95 -8.81 -1.60
C PHE A 43 -3.06 -7.77 -1.60
N GLY A 44 -2.69 -6.50 -1.43
CA GLY A 44 -3.62 -5.37 -1.42
C GLY A 44 -3.16 -4.27 -2.36
N CYS A 45 -4.12 -3.55 -2.94
CA CYS A 45 -3.89 -2.36 -3.75
C CYS A 45 -4.77 -1.23 -3.22
N LEU A 46 -4.17 -0.06 -3.00
CA LEU A 46 -4.86 1.16 -2.63
C LEU A 46 -4.62 2.20 -3.71
N LYS A 47 -5.69 2.60 -4.40
CA LYS A 47 -5.65 3.58 -5.49
C LYS A 47 -6.33 4.87 -5.04
N PHE A 48 -5.65 5.98 -5.23
CA PHE A 48 -6.17 7.32 -5.00
C PHE A 48 -6.20 8.09 -6.32
N GLU A 49 -7.35 8.67 -6.66
CA GLU A 49 -7.44 9.64 -7.75
C GLU A 49 -6.95 11.00 -7.28
N VAL A 50 -5.96 11.54 -7.98
CA VAL A 50 -5.42 12.86 -7.74
C VAL A 50 -6.26 13.86 -8.53
N ASN A 51 -7.38 14.25 -7.94
CA ASN A 51 -8.19 15.34 -8.47
C ASN A 51 -7.48 16.67 -8.21
N SER A 52 -6.76 17.17 -9.21
CA SER A 52 -6.27 18.55 -9.23
C SER A 52 -7.46 19.47 -9.53
N LYS A 53 -7.81 20.34 -8.57
CA LYS A 53 -8.61 21.53 -8.88
C LYS A 53 -7.74 22.59 -9.55
#